data_AF-A0A6B2LUR1-F1
#
_entry.id   AF-A0A6B2LUR1-F1
#
_cell.length_a   1.000
_cell.length_b   1.000
_cell.length_c   1.000
_cell.angle_alpha   90.00
_cell.angle_beta   90.00
_cell.angle_gamma   90.00
#
_symmetry.space_group_name_H-M   'P 1'
#
loop_
_entity.id
_entity.type
_entity.pdbx_description
1 polymer ?
#
loop_
_entity_poly.entity_id
_entity_poly.type
_entity_poly.pdbx_seq_one_letter_code
_entity_poly.pdbx_strand_id
1 'polypeptide(L)'
;MSQEVQFLYSKPNEVTPSERPEDAIPDLPENAEARNFLKKAPTSGLWMPLGKEVKVMKCWRCGAYGHRRDDKDCPLFLTGTSENENFLKRHEDPMTEA
;
A
#
# COMPACT_ATOMS: atom_id res chain seq x y z
N MET A 1 18.04 -29.12 19.59
CA MET A 1 16.78 -28.38 19.32
C MET A 1 16.19 -28.98 18.05
N SER A 2 15.02 -29.62 18.16
CA SER A 2 14.38 -30.36 17.07
C SER A 2 14.07 -29.44 15.89
N GLN A 3 14.21 -29.94 14.66
CA GLN A 3 13.97 -29.14 13.44
C GLN A 3 12.54 -28.55 13.37
N GLU A 4 11.58 -29.20 14.02
CA GLU A 4 10.19 -28.73 14.17
C GLU A 4 10.08 -27.41 14.95
N VAL A 5 10.96 -27.19 15.93
CA VAL A 5 11.01 -25.94 16.71
C VAL A 5 11.54 -24.79 15.86
N GLN A 6 12.47 -25.08 14.94
CA GLN A 6 13.01 -24.07 14.01
C GLN A 6 11.94 -23.58 13.03
N PHE A 7 11.03 -24.45 12.61
CA PHE A 7 9.95 -24.09 11.68
C PHE A 7 8.88 -23.21 12.34
N LEU A 8 8.50 -23.52 13.58
CA LEU A 8 7.53 -22.74 14.35
C LEU A 8 8.02 -21.32 14.71
N TYR A 9 9.34 -21.12 14.78
CA TYR A 9 9.99 -19.82 14.97
C TYR A 9 10.67 -19.30 13.70
N SER A 10 10.33 -19.85 12.53
CA SER A 10 10.75 -19.25 11.26
C SER A 10 10.05 -17.90 11.13
N LYS A 11 10.85 -16.84 10.91
CA LYS A 11 10.32 -15.48 10.77
C LYS A 11 9.36 -15.45 9.57
N PRO A 12 8.07 -15.11 9.75
CA PRO A 12 7.17 -15.01 8.62
C PRO A 12 7.63 -13.79 7.80
N ASN A 13 8.01 -14.06 6.55
CA ASN A 13 8.44 -13.08 5.55
C ASN A 13 9.69 -12.28 5.91
N GLU A 14 10.87 -12.90 5.73
CA GLU A 14 12.02 -12.10 5.29
C GLU A 14 11.70 -11.53 3.91
N VAL A 15 11.25 -10.27 3.89
CA VAL A 15 11.20 -9.46 2.68
C VAL A 15 12.64 -9.34 2.22
N THR A 16 13.04 -10.14 1.23
CA THR A 16 14.24 -9.84 0.45
C THR A 16 14.07 -8.40 -0.05
N PRO A 17 15.07 -7.52 0.12
CA PRO A 17 14.96 -6.16 -0.41
C PRO A 17 14.86 -6.30 -1.93
N SER A 18 13.64 -6.30 -2.45
CA SER A 18 13.38 -6.14 -3.87
C SER A 18 14.17 -4.91 -4.31
N GLU A 19 15.06 -5.08 -5.29
CA GLU A 19 16.18 -4.17 -5.55
C GLU A 19 15.77 -2.72 -5.84
N ARG A 20 14.48 -2.45 -6.08
CA ARG A 20 13.94 -1.11 -6.31
C ARG A 20 12.51 -0.95 -5.72
N PRO A 21 12.13 0.25 -5.24
CA PRO A 21 10.86 0.48 -4.55
C PRO A 21 9.60 0.20 -5.40
N GLU A 22 9.69 0.30 -6.73
CA GLU A 22 8.59 -0.02 -7.65
C GLU A 22 8.25 -1.51 -7.73
N ASP A 23 9.13 -2.40 -7.29
CA ASP A 23 8.95 -3.85 -7.44
C ASP A 23 8.07 -4.43 -6.32
N ALA A 24 7.81 -3.66 -5.26
CA ALA A 24 6.81 -3.95 -4.25
C ALA A 24 5.37 -3.61 -4.68
N ILE A 25 5.19 -2.97 -5.85
CA ILE A 25 3.89 -2.62 -6.39
C ILE A 25 3.52 -3.58 -7.53
N PRO A 26 2.33 -4.23 -7.50
CA PRO A 26 1.87 -5.11 -8.58
C PRO A 26 1.77 -4.41 -9.93
N ASP A 27 2.12 -5.11 -11.02
CA ASP A 27 2.10 -4.60 -12.39
C ASP A 27 0.67 -4.61 -12.99
N LEU A 28 -0.18 -3.75 -12.45
CA LEU A 28 -1.55 -3.52 -12.90
C LEU A 28 -1.67 -2.12 -13.54
N PRO A 29 -2.58 -1.93 -14.51
CA PRO A 29 -2.76 -0.62 -15.17
C PRO A 29 -3.09 0.49 -14.17
N GLU A 30 -3.83 0.19 -13.11
CA GLU A 30 -4.19 1.12 -12.03
C GLU A 30 -2.97 1.61 -11.22
N ASN A 31 -1.89 0.82 -11.19
CA ASN A 31 -0.68 1.11 -10.41
C ASN A 31 0.49 1.62 -11.27
N ALA A 32 0.30 1.69 -12.60
CA ALA A 32 1.33 2.09 -13.54
C ALA A 32 1.90 3.48 -13.21
N GLU A 33 1.06 4.41 -12.76
CA GLU A 33 1.51 5.75 -12.37
C GLU A 33 2.50 5.71 -11.20
N ALA A 34 2.17 4.97 -10.14
CA ALA A 34 3.03 4.83 -8.96
C ALA A 34 4.36 4.12 -9.31
N ARG A 35 4.33 3.03 -10.09
CA ARG A 35 5.57 2.37 -10.55
C ARG A 35 6.41 3.30 -11.42
N ASN A 36 5.80 4.00 -12.37
CA ASN A 36 6.53 4.88 -13.28
C ASN A 36 7.15 6.08 -12.55
N PHE A 37 6.48 6.60 -11.53
CA PHE A 37 7.05 7.63 -10.67
C PHE A 37 8.27 7.11 -9.92
N LEU A 38 8.15 5.98 -9.22
CA LEU A 38 9.24 5.40 -8.43
C LEU A 38 10.44 4.99 -9.29
N LYS A 39 10.21 4.47 -10.50
CA LYS A 39 11.27 4.15 -11.48
C LYS A 39 12.10 5.36 -11.92
N LYS A 40 11.47 6.54 -11.98
CA LYS A 40 12.09 7.80 -12.45
C LYS A 40 12.55 8.69 -11.29
N ALA A 41 12.06 8.42 -10.08
CA ALA A 41 12.36 9.20 -8.91
C ALA A 41 13.85 9.02 -8.53
N PRO A 42 14.59 10.10 -8.26
CA PRO A 42 15.94 9.98 -7.75
C PRO A 42 15.91 9.32 -6.37
N THR A 43 16.69 8.25 -6.21
CA THR A 43 16.73 7.44 -4.98
C THR A 43 17.58 8.08 -3.87
N SER A 44 18.45 9.02 -4.23
CA SER A 44 19.31 9.76 -3.31
C SER A 44 19.24 11.27 -3.62
N GLY A 45 19.27 12.11 -2.58
CA GLY A 45 19.24 13.57 -2.71
C GLY A 45 18.19 14.27 -1.86
N LEU A 46 17.79 15.47 -2.30
CA LEU A 46 16.88 16.39 -1.59
C LEU A 46 15.56 15.70 -1.22
N TRP A 47 15.08 15.94 0.00
CA TRP A 47 13.76 15.49 0.45
C TRP A 47 12.67 16.05 -0.49
N MET A 48 11.94 15.16 -1.18
CA MET A 48 10.90 15.48 -2.17
C MET A 48 11.36 16.30 -3.40
N PRO A 49 12.14 15.70 -4.32
CA PRO A 49 12.74 16.42 -5.45
C PRO A 49 11.74 16.85 -6.53
N LEU A 50 10.54 16.25 -6.57
CA LEU A 50 9.49 16.57 -7.55
C LEU A 50 8.22 17.16 -6.91
N GLY A 51 8.26 17.49 -5.60
CA GLY A 51 7.09 17.98 -4.85
C GLY A 51 5.93 16.98 -4.74
N LYS A 52 6.08 15.76 -5.26
CA LYS A 52 5.10 14.67 -5.22
C LYS A 52 5.69 13.53 -4.38
N GLU A 53 4.93 13.08 -3.39
CA GLU A 53 5.28 11.91 -2.57
C GLU A 53 4.46 10.72 -3.07
N VAL A 54 5.13 9.60 -3.38
CA VAL A 54 4.46 8.35 -3.77
C VAL A 54 4.84 7.27 -2.77
N LYS A 55 3.82 6.70 -2.12
CA LYS A 55 4.00 5.70 -1.06
C LYS A 55 3.87 4.29 -1.63
N VAL A 56 4.79 3.40 -1.26
CA VAL A 56 4.76 1.96 -1.61
C VAL A 56 3.76 1.23 -0.70
N MET A 57 2.50 1.66 -0.74
CA MET A 57 1.44 1.07 0.05
C MET A 57 0.12 1.14 -0.68
N LYS A 58 -0.73 0.14 -0.44
CA LYS A 58 -2.07 0.04 -1.00
C LYS A 58 -3.04 0.87 -0.17
N CYS A 59 -3.79 1.74 -0.83
CA CYS A 59 -4.90 2.46 -0.21
C CYS A 59 -6.07 1.50 0.02
N TRP A 60 -6.54 1.37 1.26
CA TRP A 60 -7.70 0.52 1.56
C TRP A 60 -9.01 1.05 0.97
N ARG A 61 -9.12 2.37 0.77
CA ARG A 61 -10.33 2.99 0.23
C ARG A 61 -10.52 2.63 -1.25
N CYS A 62 -9.57 3.00 -2.11
CA CYS A 62 -9.70 2.79 -3.56
C CYS A 62 -9.00 1.52 -4.08
N GLY A 63 -8.13 0.89 -3.29
CA GLY A 63 -7.36 -0.28 -3.71
C GLY A 63 -6.10 0.02 -4.53
N ALA A 64 -5.87 1.27 -4.94
CA ALA A 64 -4.69 1.67 -5.71
C ALA A 64 -3.45 1.91 -4.83
N TYR A 65 -2.26 1.81 -5.42
CA TYR A 65 -1.00 2.14 -4.77
C TYR A 65 -0.63 3.62 -4.96
N GLY A 66 0.26 4.13 -4.11
CA GLY A 66 0.86 5.46 -4.25
C GLY A 66 0.42 6.48 -3.20
N HIS A 67 -0.65 6.20 -2.44
CA HIS A 67 -1.20 7.10 -1.41
C HIS A 67 -1.83 6.32 -0.25
N ARG A 68 -2.15 7.02 0.85
CA ARG A 68 -2.86 6.50 2.04
C ARG A 68 -4.36 6.78 1.96
N ARG A 69 -5.12 6.07 2.80
CA ARG A 69 -6.57 6.27 2.98
C ARG A 69 -6.96 7.73 3.24
N ASP A 70 -6.11 8.45 3.98
CA ASP A 70 -6.37 9.82 4.45
C ASP A 70 -5.75 10.89 3.54
N ASP A 71 -5.03 10.49 2.49
CA ASP A 71 -4.43 11.41 1.53
C ASP A 71 -5.50 11.96 0.57
N LYS A 72 -5.40 13.25 0.24
CA LYS A 72 -6.31 13.94 -0.69
C LYS A 72 -6.20 13.45 -2.13
N ASP A 73 -5.12 12.76 -2.45
CA ASP A 73 -4.87 12.15 -3.76
C ASP A 73 -5.76 10.93 -4.01
N CYS A 74 -6.42 10.40 -2.98
CA CYS A 74 -7.38 9.31 -3.16
C CYS A 74 -8.58 9.79 -3.99
N PRO A 75 -8.93 9.14 -5.11
CA PRO A 75 -10.07 9.54 -5.94
C PRO A 75 -11.40 9.45 -5.19
N LEU A 76 -11.46 8.64 -4.14
CA LEU A 76 -12.62 8.44 -3.28
C LEU A 76 -12.59 9.32 -2.02
N PHE A 77 -11.68 10.30 -1.93
CA PHE A 77 -11.55 11.18 -0.77
C PHE A 77 -12.80 12.06 -0.57
N LEU A 78 -13.32 12.66 -1.65
CA LEU A 78 -14.49 13.54 -1.60
C LEU A 78 -15.81 12.81 -1.85
N THR A 79 -15.81 11.86 -2.79
CA THR A 79 -17.03 11.16 -3.23
C THR A 79 -17.55 10.17 -2.19
N GLY A 80 -16.67 9.66 -1.32
CA GLY A 80 -17.07 8.95 -0.11
C GLY A 80 -17.66 7.57 -0.35
N THR A 81 -16.95 6.56 0.17
CA THR A 81 -17.39 5.18 0.39
C THR A 81 -17.22 4.23 -0.79
N SER A 82 -16.13 3.47 -0.74
CA SER A 82 -15.97 2.25 -1.55
C SER A 82 -16.65 1.05 -0.89
N GLU A 83 -16.84 -0.02 -1.65
CA GLU A 83 -17.23 -1.33 -1.12
C GLU A 83 -16.26 -1.82 -0.03
N ASN A 84 -14.96 -1.57 -0.21
CA ASN A 84 -13.93 -1.91 0.79
C ASN A 84 -14.11 -1.11 2.09
N GLU A 85 -14.45 0.18 1.99
CA GLU A 85 -14.73 1.01 3.16
C GLU A 85 -16.03 0.58 3.87
N ASN A 86 -17.06 0.17 3.11
CA ASN A 86 -18.28 -0.39 3.68
C ASN A 86 -18.05 -1.72 4.36
N PHE A 87 -17.24 -2.60 3.76
CA PHE A 87 -16.84 -3.87 4.36
C PHE A 87 -16.13 -3.63 5.71
N LEU A 88 -15.16 -2.72 5.75
CA LEU A 88 -14.45 -2.35 6.98
C LEU A 88 -15.42 -1.79 8.03
N LYS A 89 -16.29 -0.85 7.67
CA LYS A 89 -17.27 -0.27 8.61
C LYS A 89 -18.16 -1.33 9.24
N ARG A 90 -18.68 -2.27 8.45
CA ARG A 90 -19.52 -3.38 8.95
C ARG A 90 -18.77 -4.32 9.89
N HIS A 91 -17.49 -4.57 9.61
CA HIS A 91 -16.67 -5.47 10.43
C HIS A 91 -16.10 -4.77 11.69
N GLU A 92 -15.86 -3.45 11.63
CA GLU A 92 -15.33 -2.66 12.74
C GLU A 92 -16.44 -2.23 13.72
N ASP A 93 -17.65 -1.97 13.23
CA ASP A 93 -18.78 -1.51 14.04
C ASP A 93 -19.99 -2.44 13.91
N PRO A 94 -20.21 -3.37 14.88
CA PRO A 94 -21.35 -4.28 14.87
C PRO A 94 -22.71 -3.56 15.05
N MET A 95 -22.71 -2.27 15.39
CA MET A 95 -23.92 -1.46 15.50
C MET A 95 -24.41 -0.92 14.14
N THR A 96 -23.60 -1.01 13.09
CA THR A 96 -23.93 -0.50 11.74
C THR A 96 -24.80 -1.43 10.91
N GLU A 97 -25.05 -2.66 11.38
CA GLU A 97 -25.87 -3.68 10.68
C GLU A 97 -27.33 -3.75 11.16
N ALA A 98 -27.83 -2.74 11.88
CA ALA A 98 -29.22 -2.66 12.39
C ALA A 98 -30.23 -2.10 11.36
#